data_AF-A0A3M1M498-F1
#
_entry.id   AF-A0A3M1M498-F1
#
_cell.length_a   1.000
_cell.length_b   1.000
_cell.length_c   1.000
_cell.angle_alpha   90.00
_cell.angle_beta   90.00
_cell.angle_gamma   90.00
#
_symmetry.space_group_name_H-M   'P 1'
#
loop_
_entity.id
_entity.type
_entity.pdbx_description
1 polymer ?
#
loop_
_entity_poly.entity_id
_entity_poly.type
_entity_poly.pdbx_seq_one_letter_code
_entity_poly.pdbx_strand_id
1 'polypeptide(L)'
;MDKDRDELASAERRNFLKLTAAGGFTAAVVAGAAGTLWSDRAAAQTAREEREREKAADHVMTIATAYVLGASRSYPIMQLDLKENIQNATNGKVYVKLAPGGQLGAGGALAQKVQAGTIQAAHHSLSNFAPFAPAVDLINMPYFCGSNQRFTNLVTSQTWKDTVHPKVEASGFKALFYVVIDPRVVAIRKGGNPVFVPADLSGVKFRVPGSKMLQQYYRMVGANPTPVAWGETPAAIKQGVADALDPSVGALYVFGFKDILSHVTFTQAVPDSQVYSCNLEWFNGLPGDVQDGIEWASEMTAHQNLAKVPSARTYAMAELIKAGVQFHSLSEDQLAEWKAAGGYQRSEWDPFKVELAGSMEAFARLEEAAGTRGRYYVHDA
;
A
#
# COMPACT_ATOMS: atom_id res chain seq x y z
N MET A 1 26.78 29.63 18.80
CA MET A 1 25.95 29.33 17.62
C MET A 1 25.30 27.93 17.67
N ASP A 2 25.75 27.03 18.56
CA ASP A 2 25.17 25.68 18.71
C ASP A 2 23.96 25.61 19.68
N LYS A 3 24.00 26.31 20.82
CA LYS A 3 22.95 26.21 21.85
C LYS A 3 21.55 26.61 21.37
N ASP A 4 21.43 27.70 20.62
CA ASP A 4 20.12 28.14 20.11
C ASP A 4 19.53 27.15 19.08
N ARG A 5 20.38 26.50 18.27
CA ARG A 5 19.93 25.45 17.34
C ARG A 5 19.49 24.20 18.08
N ASP A 6 20.22 23.80 19.11
CA ASP A 6 19.85 22.64 19.95
C ASP A 6 18.56 22.89 20.74
N GLU A 7 18.37 24.10 21.26
CA GLU A 7 17.14 24.49 21.96
C GLU A 7 15.92 24.53 21.03
N LEU A 8 16.08 25.07 19.82
CA LEU A 8 15.04 25.06 18.79
C LEU A 8 14.68 23.64 18.37
N ALA A 9 15.66 22.78 18.08
CA ALA A 9 15.42 21.38 17.74
C ALA A 9 14.75 20.61 18.89
N SER A 10 15.11 20.93 20.14
CA SER A 10 14.49 20.34 21.33
C SER A 10 13.03 20.79 21.51
N ALA A 11 12.73 22.06 21.26
CA ALA A 11 11.36 22.58 21.28
C ALA A 11 10.48 21.98 20.19
N GLU A 12 11.00 21.87 18.95
CA GLU A 12 10.34 21.22 17.83
C GLU A 12 9.99 19.76 18.16
N ARG A 13 10.94 19.00 18.71
CA ARG A 13 10.71 17.63 19.11
C ARG A 13 9.64 17.51 20.19
N ARG A 14 9.62 18.40 21.19
CA ARG A 14 8.57 18.42 22.23
C ARG A 14 7.20 18.74 21.65
N ASN A 15 7.10 19.71 20.73
CA ASN A 15 5.83 20.09 20.12
C ASN A 15 5.30 19.00 19.19
N PHE A 16 6.18 18.37 18.41
CA PHE A 16 5.84 17.17 17.64
C PHE A 16 5.32 16.05 18.54
N LEU A 17 6.02 15.74 19.66
CA LEU A 17 5.58 14.71 20.60
C LEU A 17 4.21 15.04 21.22
N LYS A 18 3.95 16.29 21.63
CA LYS A 18 2.65 16.73 22.16
C LYS A 18 1.51 16.54 21.14
N LEU A 19 1.75 16.90 19.87
CA LEU A 19 0.77 16.75 18.79
C LEU A 19 0.51 15.26 18.47
N THR A 20 1.57 14.45 18.41
CA THR A 20 1.46 13.01 18.13
C THR A 20 0.73 12.25 19.23
N ALA A 21 0.93 12.61 20.51
CA ALA A 21 0.26 11.98 21.64
C ALA A 21 -1.26 12.20 21.65
N ALA A 22 -1.73 13.27 21.00
CA ALA A 22 -3.14 13.61 20.90
C ALA A 22 -3.85 12.97 19.69
N GLY A 23 -3.16 12.20 18.84
CA GLY A 23 -3.75 11.65 17.59
C GLY A 23 -4.09 12.72 16.54
N GLY A 24 -3.62 13.96 16.77
CA GLY A 24 -4.03 15.19 16.09
C GLY A 24 -3.40 15.43 14.73
N PHE A 25 -3.34 14.40 13.90
CA PHE A 25 -2.67 14.43 12.62
C PHE A 25 -3.59 14.95 11.52
N THR A 26 -3.69 16.28 11.37
CA THR A 26 -4.27 16.92 10.18
C THR A 26 -3.16 17.25 9.17
N ALA A 27 -3.51 17.45 7.89
CA ALA A 27 -2.53 17.83 6.86
C ALA A 27 -1.77 19.12 7.20
N ALA A 28 -2.47 20.11 7.77
CA ALA A 28 -1.89 21.37 8.23
C ALA A 28 -0.91 21.19 9.40
N VAL A 29 -1.21 20.28 10.35
CA VAL A 29 -0.35 19.98 11.50
C VAL A 29 0.96 19.33 11.06
N VAL A 30 0.89 18.37 10.14
CA VAL A 30 2.08 17.67 9.62
C VAL A 30 2.97 18.62 8.81
N ALA A 31 2.38 19.48 7.98
CA ALA A 31 3.12 20.49 7.23
C ALA A 31 3.80 21.52 8.15
N GLY A 32 3.14 21.90 9.24
CA GLY A 32 3.61 22.86 10.23
C GLY A 32 4.74 22.37 11.13
N ALA A 33 4.74 21.08 11.47
CA ALA A 33 5.80 20.46 12.26
C ALA A 33 7.11 20.25 11.48
N ALA A 34 7.06 20.29 10.14
CA ALA A 34 8.22 20.12 9.26
C ALA A 34 9.07 21.41 9.09
N GLY A 35 8.67 22.52 9.72
CA GLY A 35 9.52 23.71 9.83
C GLY A 35 8.99 24.69 10.85
N THR A 36 9.75 24.97 11.91
CA THR A 36 9.86 26.15 12.82
C THR A 36 8.65 27.08 13.09
N LEU A 37 7.43 26.83 12.60
CA LEU A 37 6.35 27.82 12.48
C LEU A 37 5.30 27.74 13.59
N TRP A 38 5.37 26.75 14.47
CA TRP A 38 4.32 26.52 15.46
C TRP A 38 4.78 27.01 16.83
N SER A 39 4.20 28.14 17.26
CA SER A 39 4.29 28.54 18.66
C SER A 39 3.69 27.46 19.57
N ASP A 40 4.19 27.34 20.80
CA ASP A 40 3.63 26.43 21.81
C ASP A 40 2.11 26.61 21.97
N ARG A 41 1.63 27.84 21.77
CA ARG A 41 0.20 28.19 21.80
C ARG A 41 -0.57 27.56 20.64
N ALA A 42 -0.04 27.60 19.43
CA ALA A 42 -0.66 26.99 18.25
C ALA A 42 -0.72 25.46 18.37
N ALA A 43 0.39 24.82 18.77
CA ALA A 43 0.42 23.38 19.02
C ALA A 43 -0.56 22.96 20.12
N ALA A 44 -0.64 23.73 21.22
CA ALA A 44 -1.60 23.47 22.30
C ALA A 44 -3.05 23.68 21.86
N GLN A 45 -3.32 24.62 20.95
CA GLN A 45 -4.64 24.85 20.40
C GLN A 45 -5.09 23.67 19.54
N THR A 46 -4.26 23.22 18.58
CA THR A 46 -4.63 22.07 17.75
C THR A 46 -4.81 20.80 18.58
N ALA A 47 -3.94 20.56 19.56
CA ALA A 47 -4.11 19.43 20.46
C ALA A 47 -5.41 19.52 21.30
N ARG A 48 -5.90 20.73 21.61
CA ARG A 48 -7.22 20.92 22.24
C ARG A 48 -8.33 20.62 21.25
N GLU A 49 -8.27 21.19 20.05
CA GLU A 49 -9.29 20.98 19.00
C GLU A 49 -9.46 19.49 18.67
N GLU A 50 -8.37 18.73 18.57
CA GLU A 50 -8.44 17.29 18.31
C GLU A 50 -9.05 16.51 19.47
N ARG A 51 -8.75 16.88 20.73
CA ARG A 51 -9.41 16.27 21.89
C ARG A 51 -10.90 16.60 21.95
N GLU A 52 -11.30 17.81 21.58
CA GLU A 52 -12.72 18.18 21.56
C GLU A 52 -13.46 17.47 20.43
N ARG A 53 -12.83 17.29 19.25
CA ARG A 53 -13.37 16.45 18.17
C ARG A 53 -13.52 14.99 18.60
N GLU A 54 -12.50 14.41 19.24
CA GLU A 54 -12.55 13.03 19.74
C GLU A 54 -13.67 12.84 20.78
N LYS A 55 -13.86 13.80 21.69
CA LYS A 55 -14.95 13.75 22.68
C LYS A 55 -16.34 13.94 22.08
N ALA A 56 -16.45 14.73 21.01
CA ALA A 56 -17.72 15.04 20.36
C ALA A 56 -18.18 13.95 19.39
N ALA A 57 -17.30 13.04 18.99
CA ALA A 57 -17.63 11.97 18.07
C ALA A 57 -18.41 10.83 18.75
N ASP A 58 -19.37 10.26 18.04
CA ASP A 58 -20.12 9.08 18.47
C ASP A 58 -19.26 7.80 18.38
N HIS A 59 -18.30 7.80 17.44
CA HIS A 59 -17.46 6.65 17.14
C HIS A 59 -16.00 7.05 16.97
N VAL A 60 -15.09 6.21 17.48
CA VAL A 60 -13.64 6.35 17.22
C VAL A 60 -13.18 5.23 16.29
N MET A 61 -12.59 5.61 15.17
CA MET A 61 -12.03 4.70 14.18
C MET A 61 -10.50 4.76 14.24
N THR A 62 -9.86 3.73 14.80
CA THR A 62 -8.41 3.61 14.74
C THR A 62 -7.98 3.09 13.36
N ILE A 63 -7.18 3.87 12.64
CA ILE A 63 -6.59 3.50 11.34
C ILE A 63 -5.08 3.33 11.48
N ALA A 64 -4.60 2.09 11.34
CA ALA A 64 -3.18 1.77 11.47
C ALA A 64 -2.47 1.61 10.12
N THR A 65 -1.20 2.01 10.05
CA THR A 65 -0.36 1.79 8.87
C THR A 65 1.11 1.63 9.24
N ALA A 66 1.84 0.84 8.46
CA ALA A 66 3.29 0.69 8.58
C ALA A 66 4.07 1.96 8.20
N TYR A 67 3.41 2.89 7.51
CA TYR A 67 4.05 4.04 6.88
C TYR A 67 3.95 5.28 7.76
N VAL A 68 5.02 6.06 7.83
CA VAL A 68 5.02 7.36 8.51
C VAL A 68 4.09 8.36 7.82
N LEU A 69 3.69 9.39 8.55
CA LEU A 69 2.95 10.51 7.95
C LEU A 69 3.86 11.29 7.01
N GLY A 70 3.27 11.84 5.94
CA GLY A 70 4.02 12.52 4.88
C GLY A 70 4.64 11.58 3.83
N ALA A 71 4.58 10.25 4.04
CA ALA A 71 5.04 9.27 3.05
C ALA A 71 4.36 9.43 1.68
N SER A 72 3.16 10.03 1.63
CA SER A 72 2.41 10.32 0.41
C SER A 72 3.18 11.10 -0.66
N ARG A 73 4.24 11.84 -0.29
CA ARG A 73 5.14 12.50 -1.25
C ARG A 73 5.90 11.52 -2.13
N SER A 74 6.16 10.31 -1.64
CA SER A 74 6.95 9.26 -2.29
C SER A 74 6.18 7.95 -2.50
N TYR A 75 5.07 7.77 -1.77
CA TYR A 75 4.26 6.57 -1.76
C TYR A 75 2.82 6.94 -1.35
N PRO A 76 1.88 7.12 -2.31
CA PRO A 76 0.65 7.90 -2.12
C PRO A 76 -0.46 7.13 -1.35
N ILE A 77 -0.22 6.81 -0.08
CA ILE A 77 -1.14 6.01 0.76
C ILE A 77 -2.24 6.79 1.49
N MET A 78 -2.27 8.12 1.36
CA MET A 78 -3.44 8.93 1.67
C MET A 78 -3.97 8.90 3.12
N GLN A 79 -3.13 8.65 4.15
CA GLN A 79 -3.65 8.52 5.53
C GLN A 79 -4.39 9.78 6.00
N LEU A 80 -3.80 10.95 5.72
CA LEU A 80 -4.32 12.24 6.16
C LEU A 80 -5.58 12.60 5.38
N ASP A 81 -5.57 12.37 4.06
CA ASP A 81 -6.72 12.61 3.20
C ASP A 81 -7.92 11.73 3.63
N LEU A 82 -7.69 10.44 3.93
CA LEU A 82 -8.72 9.53 4.44
C LEU A 82 -9.31 9.99 5.79
N LYS A 83 -8.45 10.39 6.73
CA LYS A 83 -8.87 10.93 8.04
C LYS A 83 -9.82 12.11 7.86
N GLU A 84 -9.41 13.10 7.07
CA GLU A 84 -10.21 14.31 6.86
C GLU A 84 -11.52 13.99 6.12
N ASN A 85 -11.47 13.18 5.06
CA ASN A 85 -12.66 12.82 4.30
C ASN A 85 -13.69 12.09 5.16
N ILE A 86 -13.28 11.15 6.02
CA ILE A 86 -14.19 10.43 6.93
C ILE A 86 -14.81 11.39 7.94
N GLN A 87 -13.99 12.20 8.62
CA GLN A 87 -14.50 13.12 9.63
C GLN A 87 -15.47 14.14 9.04
N ASN A 88 -15.19 14.64 7.82
CA ASN A 88 -16.06 15.60 7.15
C ASN A 88 -17.35 14.95 6.64
N ALA A 89 -17.26 13.79 5.96
CA ALA A 89 -18.42 13.13 5.37
C ALA A 89 -19.38 12.55 6.42
N THR A 90 -18.88 12.25 7.62
CA THR A 90 -19.68 11.78 8.76
C THR A 90 -20.16 12.94 9.65
N ASN A 91 -19.94 14.19 9.24
CA ASN A 91 -20.24 15.40 10.04
C ASN A 91 -19.67 15.35 11.47
N GLY A 92 -18.46 14.79 11.61
CA GLY A 92 -17.77 14.64 12.89
C GLY A 92 -18.24 13.45 13.74
N LYS A 93 -19.23 12.67 13.32
CA LYS A 93 -19.71 11.48 14.07
C LYS A 93 -18.64 10.40 14.22
N VAL A 94 -17.71 10.31 13.26
CA VAL A 94 -16.52 9.46 13.38
C VAL A 94 -15.28 10.32 13.57
N TYR A 95 -14.58 10.12 14.68
CA TYR A 95 -13.22 10.61 14.86
C TYR A 95 -12.21 9.58 14.39
N VAL A 96 -11.28 9.98 13.51
CA VAL A 96 -10.23 9.08 13.01
C VAL A 96 -8.96 9.28 13.83
N LYS A 97 -8.52 8.20 14.47
CA LYS A 97 -7.25 8.12 15.19
C LYS A 97 -6.22 7.38 14.35
N LEU A 98 -5.24 8.12 13.82
CA LEU A 98 -4.17 7.50 13.03
C LEU A 98 -3.11 6.88 13.94
N ALA A 99 -2.73 5.64 13.63
CA ALA A 99 -1.57 4.93 14.20
C ALA A 99 -0.52 4.66 13.10
N PRO A 100 0.27 5.68 12.71
CA PRO A 100 1.21 5.58 11.60
C PRO A 100 2.55 4.94 12.01
N GLY A 101 3.41 4.70 11.03
CA GLY A 101 4.82 4.33 11.26
C GLY A 101 5.02 2.96 11.91
N GLY A 102 4.05 2.05 11.77
CA GLY A 102 4.18 0.68 12.28
C GLY A 102 3.98 0.54 13.79
N GLN A 103 3.43 1.56 14.47
CA GLN A 103 3.14 1.53 15.92
C GLN A 103 2.35 0.30 16.35
N LEU A 104 1.45 -0.18 15.50
CA LEU A 104 0.59 -1.34 15.76
C LEU A 104 0.94 -2.55 14.87
N GLY A 105 2.11 -2.53 14.21
CA GLY A 105 2.58 -3.60 13.33
C GLY A 105 2.54 -3.23 11.84
N ALA A 106 2.80 -4.22 10.98
CA ALA A 106 2.84 -4.07 9.53
C ALA A 106 2.33 -5.33 8.81
N GLY A 107 1.83 -5.17 7.58
CA GLY A 107 1.40 -6.27 6.72
C GLY A 107 0.34 -7.16 7.39
N GLY A 108 0.57 -8.47 7.42
CA GLY A 108 -0.38 -9.43 7.99
C GLY A 108 -0.71 -9.21 9.46
N ALA A 109 0.22 -8.67 10.27
CA ALA A 109 -0.06 -8.36 11.67
C ALA A 109 -1.16 -7.30 11.83
N LEU A 110 -1.25 -6.34 10.89
CA LEU A 110 -2.34 -5.37 10.87
C LEU A 110 -3.66 -6.00 10.41
N ALA A 111 -3.64 -6.83 9.37
CA ALA A 111 -4.83 -7.55 8.91
C ALA A 111 -5.43 -8.42 10.03
N GLN A 112 -4.60 -9.13 10.78
CA GLN A 112 -5.03 -9.92 11.94
C GLN A 112 -5.70 -9.05 13.03
N LYS A 113 -5.15 -7.86 13.32
CA LYS A 113 -5.73 -6.94 14.33
C LYS A 113 -7.09 -6.39 13.91
N VAL A 114 -7.25 -6.08 12.61
CA VAL A 114 -8.54 -5.67 12.04
C VAL A 114 -9.54 -6.83 12.10
N GLN A 115 -9.13 -8.04 11.69
CA GLN A 115 -10.00 -9.22 11.73
C GLN A 115 -10.51 -9.51 13.14
N ALA A 116 -9.64 -9.39 14.14
CA ALA A 116 -9.96 -9.59 15.55
C ALA A 116 -10.74 -8.41 16.19
N GLY A 117 -10.99 -7.32 15.45
CA GLY A 117 -11.71 -6.15 15.96
C GLY A 117 -10.92 -5.29 16.96
N THR A 118 -9.64 -5.58 17.18
CA THR A 118 -8.79 -4.82 18.12
C THR A 118 -8.45 -3.41 17.63
N ILE A 119 -8.49 -3.21 16.31
CA ILE A 119 -8.47 -1.90 15.65
C ILE A 119 -9.53 -1.92 14.56
N GLN A 120 -10.14 -0.77 14.28
CA GLN A 120 -11.26 -0.68 13.35
C GLN A 120 -10.79 -0.84 11.90
N ALA A 121 -9.64 -0.27 11.54
CA ALA A 121 -9.15 -0.34 10.17
C ALA A 121 -7.62 -0.28 10.09
N ALA A 122 -7.10 -0.76 8.96
CA ALA A 122 -5.69 -0.68 8.66
C ALA A 122 -5.41 -0.66 7.15
N HIS A 123 -4.22 -0.16 6.82
CA HIS A 123 -3.63 -0.23 5.50
C HIS A 123 -2.67 -1.41 5.39
N HIS A 124 -2.77 -2.16 4.29
CA HIS A 124 -1.80 -3.19 3.93
C HIS A 124 -1.79 -3.44 2.41
N SER A 125 -0.67 -3.97 1.90
CA SER A 125 -0.59 -4.43 0.51
C SER A 125 -1.51 -5.64 0.29
N LEU A 126 -2.14 -5.78 -0.88
CA LEU A 126 -2.99 -6.95 -1.18
C LEU A 126 -2.22 -8.27 -1.06
N SER A 127 -0.94 -8.29 -1.41
CA SER A 127 -0.12 -9.51 -1.29
C SER A 127 0.15 -9.95 0.17
N ASN A 128 0.13 -9.02 1.13
CA ASN A 128 0.21 -9.35 2.57
C ASN A 128 -1.19 -9.63 3.15
N PHE A 129 -2.25 -9.20 2.47
CA PHE A 129 -3.64 -9.42 2.87
C PHE A 129 -4.19 -10.77 2.40
N ALA A 130 -3.69 -11.29 1.29
CA ALA A 130 -4.12 -12.53 0.68
C ALA A 130 -4.25 -13.73 1.66
N PRO A 131 -3.37 -13.94 2.66
CA PRO A 131 -3.57 -15.00 3.64
C PRO A 131 -4.86 -14.86 4.50
N PHE A 132 -5.40 -13.66 4.62
CA PHE A 132 -6.59 -13.33 5.42
C PHE A 132 -7.85 -13.22 4.56
N ALA A 133 -7.73 -12.71 3.34
CA ALA A 133 -8.82 -12.62 2.37
C ALA A 133 -8.35 -13.11 0.98
N PRO A 134 -8.31 -14.43 0.73
CA PRO A 134 -7.61 -15.02 -0.43
C PRO A 134 -8.05 -14.50 -1.81
N ALA A 135 -9.32 -14.14 -1.97
CA ALA A 135 -9.86 -13.66 -3.25
C ALA A 135 -9.11 -12.45 -3.82
N VAL A 136 -8.51 -11.60 -2.96
CA VAL A 136 -7.75 -10.43 -3.42
C VAL A 136 -6.43 -10.80 -4.11
N ASP A 137 -5.93 -12.03 -3.94
CA ASP A 137 -4.69 -12.49 -4.54
C ASP A 137 -4.80 -12.63 -6.08
N LEU A 138 -6.01 -12.56 -6.64
CA LEU A 138 -6.25 -12.41 -8.08
C LEU A 138 -5.51 -11.21 -8.69
N ILE A 139 -5.32 -10.13 -7.91
CA ILE A 139 -4.56 -8.95 -8.35
C ILE A 139 -3.07 -9.27 -8.55
N ASN A 140 -2.54 -10.23 -7.80
CA ASN A 140 -1.14 -10.65 -7.92
C ASN A 140 -0.92 -11.65 -9.06
N MET A 141 -1.93 -11.88 -9.92
CA MET A 141 -1.76 -12.74 -11.09
C MET A 141 -0.89 -12.04 -12.13
N PRO A 142 0.23 -12.65 -12.59
CA PRO A 142 1.22 -11.93 -13.38
C PRO A 142 0.70 -11.46 -14.73
N TYR A 143 0.90 -10.18 -15.03
CA TYR A 143 0.48 -9.46 -16.23
C TYR A 143 -1.04 -9.35 -16.43
N PHE A 144 -1.85 -9.70 -15.42
CA PHE A 144 -3.30 -9.60 -15.47
C PHE A 144 -3.78 -8.13 -15.40
N CYS A 145 -3.35 -7.41 -14.36
CA CYS A 145 -3.68 -6.00 -14.12
C CYS A 145 -2.44 -5.20 -13.69
N GLY A 146 -1.28 -5.51 -14.28
CA GLY A 146 0.01 -4.93 -13.91
C GLY A 146 0.06 -3.40 -14.01
N SER A 147 -0.56 -2.79 -15.03
CA SER A 147 -0.59 -1.34 -15.19
C SER A 147 -1.58 -0.67 -14.23
N ASN A 148 -1.29 0.58 -13.85
CA ASN A 148 -2.13 1.37 -12.94
C ASN A 148 -3.54 1.54 -13.49
N GLN A 149 -3.70 1.79 -14.81
CA GLN A 149 -5.02 1.96 -15.40
C GLN A 149 -5.83 0.65 -15.41
N ARG A 150 -5.23 -0.50 -15.73
CA ARG A 150 -5.92 -1.81 -15.70
C ARG A 150 -6.32 -2.18 -14.28
N PHE A 151 -5.43 -1.96 -13.31
CA PHE A 151 -5.73 -2.16 -11.89
C PHE A 151 -6.92 -1.29 -11.45
N THR A 152 -6.89 0.01 -11.77
CA THR A 152 -7.96 0.95 -11.45
C THR A 152 -9.29 0.55 -12.07
N ASN A 153 -9.30 0.17 -13.35
CA ASN A 153 -10.50 -0.32 -14.04
C ASN A 153 -11.10 -1.51 -13.30
N LEU A 154 -10.26 -2.50 -12.97
CA LEU A 154 -10.70 -3.72 -12.33
C LEU A 154 -11.31 -3.45 -10.96
N VAL A 155 -10.57 -2.85 -10.03
CA VAL A 155 -11.00 -2.72 -8.63
C VAL A 155 -12.17 -1.74 -8.42
N THR A 156 -12.46 -0.91 -9.43
CA THR A 156 -13.61 0.00 -9.41
C THR A 156 -14.81 -0.53 -10.20
N SER A 157 -14.65 -1.65 -10.92
CA SER A 157 -15.72 -2.28 -11.69
C SER A 157 -16.80 -2.92 -10.81
N GLN A 158 -18.01 -3.01 -11.35
CA GLN A 158 -19.07 -3.78 -10.72
C GLN A 158 -18.71 -5.27 -10.61
N THR A 159 -18.03 -5.83 -11.62
CA THR A 159 -17.58 -7.23 -11.60
C THR A 159 -16.70 -7.55 -10.40
N TRP A 160 -15.74 -6.66 -10.07
CA TRP A 160 -14.89 -6.83 -8.89
C TRP A 160 -15.69 -6.74 -7.59
N LYS A 161 -16.61 -5.76 -7.50
CA LYS A 161 -17.51 -5.61 -6.34
C LYS A 161 -18.35 -6.87 -6.15
N ASP A 162 -18.94 -7.42 -7.19
CA ASP A 162 -19.84 -8.57 -7.08
C ASP A 162 -19.11 -9.90 -6.87
N THR A 163 -17.86 -10.02 -7.33
CA THR A 163 -17.11 -11.28 -7.30
C THR A 163 -16.17 -11.38 -6.09
N VAL A 164 -15.51 -10.27 -5.74
CA VAL A 164 -14.41 -10.27 -4.77
C VAL A 164 -14.82 -9.69 -3.43
N HIS A 165 -15.59 -8.59 -3.38
CA HIS A 165 -15.96 -7.99 -2.09
C HIS A 165 -16.76 -8.94 -1.18
N PRO A 166 -17.75 -9.72 -1.65
CA PRO A 166 -18.43 -10.70 -0.80
C PRO A 166 -17.50 -11.72 -0.16
N LYS A 167 -16.41 -12.11 -0.85
CA LYS A 167 -15.41 -13.05 -0.33
C LYS A 167 -14.50 -12.38 0.72
N VAL A 168 -14.21 -11.09 0.55
CA VAL A 168 -13.50 -10.28 1.55
C VAL A 168 -14.37 -10.10 2.80
N GLU A 169 -15.67 -9.82 2.62
CA GLU A 169 -16.65 -9.70 3.69
C GLU A 169 -16.85 -11.02 4.45
N ALA A 170 -16.95 -12.15 3.75
CA ALA A 170 -16.97 -13.47 4.36
C ALA A 170 -15.71 -13.77 5.20
N SER A 171 -14.61 -13.05 4.96
CA SER A 171 -13.37 -13.14 5.73
C SER A 171 -13.33 -12.18 6.94
N GLY A 172 -14.41 -11.43 7.20
CA GLY A 172 -14.54 -10.49 8.32
C GLY A 172 -14.10 -9.06 8.03
N PHE A 173 -13.92 -8.70 6.75
CA PHE A 173 -13.42 -7.38 6.36
C PHE A 173 -14.36 -6.64 5.42
N LYS A 174 -14.49 -5.33 5.61
CA LYS A 174 -14.99 -4.40 4.60
C LYS A 174 -13.79 -3.80 3.86
N ALA A 175 -13.71 -3.99 2.54
CA ALA A 175 -12.75 -3.24 1.73
C ALA A 175 -13.24 -1.79 1.58
N LEU A 176 -12.47 -0.82 2.08
CA LEU A 176 -12.83 0.60 1.99
C LEU A 176 -12.49 1.14 0.60
N PHE A 177 -11.21 1.10 0.23
CA PHE A 177 -10.74 1.43 -1.11
C PHE A 177 -9.37 0.83 -1.37
N TYR A 178 -9.04 0.73 -2.66
CA TYR A 178 -7.75 0.26 -3.16
C TYR A 178 -6.87 1.45 -3.51
N VAL A 179 -5.60 1.38 -3.15
CA VAL A 179 -4.61 2.42 -3.41
C VAL A 179 -3.79 2.03 -4.62
N VAL A 180 -3.76 2.91 -5.61
CA VAL A 180 -2.87 2.81 -6.77
C VAL A 180 -1.52 3.39 -6.38
N ILE A 181 -0.45 2.65 -6.69
CA ILE A 181 0.92 3.07 -6.44
C ILE A 181 1.66 3.08 -7.78
N ASP A 182 2.18 1.93 -8.19
CA ASP A 182 2.84 1.67 -9.46
C ASP A 182 3.02 0.15 -9.58
N PRO A 183 3.36 -0.37 -10.76
CA PRO A 183 3.76 -1.75 -10.90
C PRO A 183 4.96 -2.10 -9.99
N ARG A 184 4.99 -3.36 -9.57
CA ARG A 184 6.13 -3.98 -8.91
C ARG A 184 7.34 -4.06 -9.83
N VAL A 185 8.52 -3.92 -9.23
CA VAL A 185 9.82 -4.06 -9.91
C VAL A 185 10.53 -5.34 -9.47
N VAL A 186 11.68 -5.66 -10.04
CA VAL A 186 12.65 -6.58 -9.42
C VAL A 186 13.82 -5.75 -8.91
N ALA A 187 14.08 -5.80 -7.61
CA ALA A 187 15.14 -5.06 -6.96
C ALA A 187 16.20 -6.01 -6.40
N ILE A 188 17.47 -5.71 -6.68
CA ILE A 188 18.62 -6.55 -6.35
C ILE A 188 19.47 -5.89 -5.28
N ARG A 189 19.81 -6.67 -4.24
CA ARG A 189 20.74 -6.30 -3.17
C ARG A 189 22.11 -5.94 -3.74
N LYS A 190 22.79 -4.97 -3.11
CA LYS A 190 24.18 -4.61 -3.44
C LYS A 190 25.08 -5.84 -3.54
N GLY A 191 25.87 -5.89 -4.62
CA GLY A 191 26.73 -7.01 -4.96
C GLY A 191 26.10 -8.02 -5.92
N GLY A 192 24.79 -7.94 -6.19
CA GLY A 192 24.14 -8.72 -7.24
C GLY A 192 24.18 -8.03 -8.61
N ASN A 193 23.91 -8.81 -9.64
CA ASN A 193 23.84 -8.37 -11.04
C ASN A 193 22.44 -7.82 -11.39
N PRO A 194 22.33 -6.95 -12.41
CA PRO A 194 21.03 -6.58 -12.94
C PRO A 194 20.29 -7.80 -13.52
N VAL A 195 18.97 -7.74 -13.52
CA VAL A 195 18.07 -8.78 -14.03
C VAL A 195 17.36 -8.23 -15.25
N PHE A 196 17.44 -8.90 -16.39
CA PHE A 196 16.78 -8.51 -17.63
C PHE A 196 15.82 -9.58 -18.15
N VAL A 197 16.18 -10.86 -17.99
CA VAL A 197 15.37 -12.02 -18.40
C VAL A 197 15.11 -12.95 -17.22
N PRO A 198 14.07 -13.82 -17.26
CA PRO A 198 13.80 -14.78 -16.19
C PRO A 198 15.01 -15.64 -15.81
N ALA A 199 15.85 -16.01 -16.77
CA ALA A 199 17.05 -16.82 -16.51
C ALA A 199 18.04 -16.16 -15.52
N ASP A 200 18.06 -14.82 -15.44
CA ASP A 200 18.92 -14.09 -14.49
C ASP A 200 18.49 -14.28 -13.02
N LEU A 201 17.28 -14.80 -12.78
CA LEU A 201 16.80 -15.13 -11.44
C LEU A 201 17.20 -16.54 -10.97
N SER A 202 17.89 -17.33 -11.80
CA SER A 202 18.28 -18.70 -11.44
C SER A 202 19.08 -18.73 -10.14
N GLY A 203 18.56 -19.44 -9.14
CA GLY A 203 19.21 -19.56 -7.83
C GLY A 203 19.08 -18.36 -6.90
N VAL A 204 18.48 -17.25 -7.34
CA VAL A 204 18.31 -16.02 -6.54
C VAL A 204 17.34 -16.27 -5.39
N LYS A 205 17.76 -16.02 -4.14
CA LYS A 205 16.89 -16.04 -2.97
C LYS A 205 15.95 -14.83 -3.03
N PHE A 206 14.72 -15.05 -3.42
CA PHE A 206 13.78 -13.97 -3.70
C PHE A 206 12.83 -13.78 -2.53
N ARG A 207 12.87 -12.62 -1.87
CA ARG A 207 11.89 -12.32 -0.83
C ARG A 207 10.54 -12.04 -1.49
N VAL A 208 9.50 -12.70 -0.99
CA VAL A 208 8.10 -12.44 -1.36
C VAL A 208 7.26 -12.16 -0.11
N PRO A 209 6.13 -11.43 -0.23
CA PRO A 209 5.12 -11.36 0.84
C PRO A 209 4.35 -12.70 0.95
N GLY A 210 3.37 -12.77 1.86
CA GLY A 210 2.57 -13.99 2.10
C GLY A 210 1.66 -14.45 0.96
N SER A 211 1.68 -13.79 -0.20
CA SER A 211 0.89 -14.16 -1.40
C SER A 211 1.35 -15.51 -1.94
N LYS A 212 0.39 -16.41 -2.19
CA LYS A 212 0.67 -17.69 -2.86
C LYS A 212 0.93 -17.47 -4.35
N MET A 213 0.25 -16.49 -4.95
CA MET A 213 0.41 -16.13 -6.35
C MET A 213 1.84 -15.66 -6.66
N LEU A 214 2.42 -14.78 -5.82
CA LEU A 214 3.80 -14.32 -6.00
C LEU A 214 4.83 -15.41 -5.75
N GLN A 215 4.61 -16.27 -4.75
CA GLN A 215 5.46 -17.45 -4.53
C GLN A 215 5.47 -18.36 -5.77
N GLN A 216 4.32 -18.61 -6.37
CA GLN A 216 4.23 -19.41 -7.58
C GLN A 216 4.92 -18.72 -8.76
N TYR A 217 4.66 -17.43 -8.97
CA TYR A 217 5.22 -16.66 -10.07
C TYR A 217 6.75 -16.66 -10.05
N TYR A 218 7.36 -16.29 -8.90
CA TYR A 218 8.81 -16.23 -8.79
C TYR A 218 9.48 -17.59 -8.94
N ARG A 219 8.80 -18.68 -8.56
CA ARG A 219 9.27 -20.04 -8.85
C ARG A 219 9.23 -20.35 -10.35
N MET A 220 8.16 -19.96 -11.05
CA MET A 220 8.01 -20.16 -12.50
C MET A 220 9.05 -19.38 -13.31
N VAL A 221 9.45 -18.20 -12.85
CA VAL A 221 10.52 -17.40 -13.48
C VAL A 221 11.92 -17.74 -12.94
N GLY A 222 12.09 -18.89 -12.28
CA GLY A 222 13.42 -19.46 -11.95
C GLY A 222 14.04 -19.02 -10.63
N ALA A 223 13.38 -18.17 -9.84
CA ALA A 223 13.86 -17.75 -8.53
C ALA A 223 13.54 -18.77 -7.43
N ASN A 224 14.15 -18.56 -6.25
CA ASN A 224 13.87 -19.29 -5.02
C ASN A 224 13.09 -18.40 -4.04
N PRO A 225 11.74 -18.34 -4.13
CA PRO A 225 10.95 -17.44 -3.31
C PRO A 225 10.89 -17.90 -1.85
N THR A 226 11.15 -16.97 -0.93
CA THR A 226 11.01 -17.16 0.52
C THR A 226 10.09 -16.09 1.10
N PRO A 227 8.97 -16.47 1.74
CA PRO A 227 8.09 -15.52 2.42
C PRO A 227 8.82 -14.85 3.60
N VAL A 228 8.83 -13.52 3.62
CA VAL A 228 9.34 -12.74 4.75
C VAL A 228 8.38 -11.60 5.06
N ALA A 229 8.06 -11.38 6.32
CA ALA A 229 7.17 -10.30 6.73
C ALA A 229 7.74 -8.94 6.33
N TRP A 230 6.87 -7.99 5.97
CA TRP A 230 7.32 -6.68 5.47
C TRP A 230 8.20 -5.92 6.47
N GLY A 231 7.85 -5.96 7.76
CA GLY A 231 8.64 -5.32 8.82
C GLY A 231 10.05 -5.89 9.00
N GLU A 232 10.29 -7.13 8.58
CA GLU A 232 11.58 -7.83 8.70
C GLU A 232 12.41 -7.74 7.42
N THR A 233 11.80 -7.30 6.31
CA THR A 233 12.39 -7.35 4.98
C THR A 233 13.68 -6.52 4.85
N PRO A 234 13.79 -5.28 5.36
CA PRO A 234 15.04 -4.52 5.29
C PRO A 234 16.21 -5.25 5.96
N ALA A 235 15.97 -5.89 7.11
CA ALA A 235 16.99 -6.66 7.82
C ALA A 235 17.36 -7.93 7.04
N ALA A 236 16.37 -8.67 6.53
CA ALA A 236 16.59 -9.88 5.73
C ALA A 236 17.43 -9.61 4.47
N ILE A 237 17.13 -8.54 3.74
CA ILE A 237 17.92 -8.14 2.57
C ILE A 237 19.31 -7.68 3.01
N LYS A 238 19.44 -6.84 4.05
CA LYS A 238 20.75 -6.37 4.52
C LYS A 238 21.67 -7.52 4.93
N GLN A 239 21.13 -8.53 5.61
CA GLN A 239 21.84 -9.71 6.09
C GLN A 239 22.11 -10.75 5.00
N GLY A 240 21.48 -10.64 3.83
CA GLY A 240 21.61 -11.61 2.75
C GLY A 240 20.81 -12.90 2.97
N VAL A 241 19.76 -12.84 3.80
CA VAL A 241 18.76 -13.92 3.87
C VAL A 241 18.01 -14.02 2.54
N ALA A 242 17.77 -12.87 1.90
CA ALA A 242 17.31 -12.76 0.52
C ALA A 242 18.20 -11.79 -0.27
N ASP A 243 18.30 -12.04 -1.57
CA ASP A 243 19.14 -11.25 -2.49
C ASP A 243 18.31 -10.31 -3.37
N ALA A 244 17.01 -10.59 -3.50
CA ALA A 244 16.08 -9.80 -4.30
C ALA A 244 14.70 -9.65 -3.63
N LEU A 245 13.93 -8.67 -4.07
CA LEU A 245 12.55 -8.40 -3.66
C LEU A 245 11.81 -7.62 -4.76
N ASP A 246 10.48 -7.48 -4.64
CA ASP A 246 9.66 -6.91 -5.71
C ASP A 246 8.66 -5.77 -5.41
N PRO A 247 8.79 -4.93 -4.38
CA PRO A 247 7.83 -3.84 -4.19
C PRO A 247 8.02 -2.74 -5.24
N SER A 248 7.13 -1.73 -5.30
CA SER A 248 7.34 -0.57 -6.19
C SER A 248 8.54 0.30 -5.74
N VAL A 249 9.03 1.17 -6.63
CA VAL A 249 10.11 2.13 -6.32
C VAL A 249 9.80 3.03 -5.13
N GLY A 250 8.53 3.42 -4.95
CA GLY A 250 8.11 4.23 -3.81
C GLY A 250 8.28 3.49 -2.48
N ALA A 251 7.90 2.21 -2.42
CA ALA A 251 8.07 1.39 -1.22
C ALA A 251 9.55 1.14 -0.91
N LEU A 252 10.38 0.92 -1.94
CA LEU A 252 11.84 0.80 -1.78
C LEU A 252 12.45 2.05 -1.13
N TYR A 253 12.05 3.23 -1.58
CA TYR A 253 12.53 4.48 -1.00
C TYR A 253 12.05 4.65 0.45
N VAL A 254 10.75 4.52 0.71
CA VAL A 254 10.17 4.79 2.04
C VAL A 254 10.71 3.86 3.12
N PHE A 255 10.99 2.60 2.80
CA PHE A 255 11.52 1.62 3.76
C PHE A 255 13.06 1.57 3.81
N GLY A 256 13.73 2.57 3.22
CA GLY A 256 15.17 2.76 3.41
C GLY A 256 16.05 1.77 2.64
N PHE A 257 15.55 1.19 1.55
CA PHE A 257 16.34 0.26 0.73
C PHE A 257 17.41 0.93 -0.13
N LYS A 258 17.43 2.27 -0.19
CA LYS A 258 18.37 3.06 -1.00
C LYS A 258 19.84 2.73 -0.74
N ASP A 259 20.19 2.39 0.50
CA ASP A 259 21.57 2.05 0.88
C ASP A 259 21.88 0.55 0.77
N ILE A 260 20.88 -0.26 0.41
CA ILE A 260 20.92 -1.73 0.43
C ILE A 260 20.87 -2.32 -0.99
N LEU A 261 20.30 -1.60 -1.96
CA LEU A 261 20.10 -2.06 -3.33
C LEU A 261 21.13 -1.49 -4.31
N SER A 262 21.39 -2.21 -5.39
CA SER A 262 22.23 -1.76 -6.53
C SER A 262 21.44 -1.60 -7.83
N HIS A 263 20.52 -2.51 -8.12
CA HIS A 263 19.76 -2.51 -9.38
C HIS A 263 18.26 -2.65 -9.14
N VAL A 264 17.49 -1.97 -9.97
CA VAL A 264 16.04 -2.09 -10.03
C VAL A 264 15.61 -2.22 -11.50
N THR A 265 14.88 -3.29 -11.82
CA THR A 265 14.37 -3.58 -13.16
C THR A 265 12.84 -3.47 -13.17
N PHE A 266 12.30 -2.70 -14.12
CA PHE A 266 10.85 -2.56 -14.32
C PHE A 266 10.26 -3.75 -15.10
N THR A 267 9.99 -4.87 -14.40
CA THR A 267 9.35 -6.06 -14.97
C THR A 267 7.83 -5.93 -15.09
N GLN A 268 7.22 -5.04 -14.30
CA GLN A 268 5.78 -4.72 -14.30
C GLN A 268 4.86 -5.94 -14.18
N ALA A 269 5.33 -6.97 -13.47
CA ALA A 269 4.64 -8.26 -13.39
C ALA A 269 3.25 -8.14 -12.73
N VAL A 270 3.13 -7.37 -11.65
CA VAL A 270 1.87 -7.17 -10.92
C VAL A 270 1.83 -5.73 -10.37
N PRO A 271 0.66 -5.18 -10.02
CA PRO A 271 0.61 -3.88 -9.36
C PRO A 271 1.12 -3.97 -7.91
N ASP A 272 1.80 -2.94 -7.40
CA ASP A 272 2.06 -2.78 -5.95
C ASP A 272 0.81 -2.26 -5.23
N SER A 273 -0.26 -3.04 -5.36
CA SER A 273 -1.61 -2.71 -4.91
C SER A 273 -1.72 -2.72 -3.38
N GLN A 274 -2.36 -1.69 -2.84
CA GLN A 274 -2.71 -1.63 -1.43
C GLN A 274 -4.21 -1.52 -1.22
N VAL A 275 -4.66 -1.79 0.00
CA VAL A 275 -6.05 -1.63 0.42
C VAL A 275 -6.11 -1.07 1.83
N TYR A 276 -7.10 -0.22 2.07
CA TYR A 276 -7.60 0.02 3.42
C TYR A 276 -8.76 -0.92 3.68
N SER A 277 -8.64 -1.75 4.70
CA SER A 277 -9.71 -2.64 5.14
C SER A 277 -10.21 -2.22 6.52
N CYS A 278 -11.51 -2.39 6.75
CA CYS A 278 -12.18 -2.18 8.01
C CYS A 278 -12.70 -3.50 8.57
N ASN A 279 -12.83 -3.63 9.89
CA ASN A 279 -13.51 -4.75 10.52
C ASN A 279 -15.00 -4.71 10.12
N LEU A 280 -15.50 -5.80 9.55
CA LEU A 280 -16.86 -5.84 8.99
C LEU A 280 -17.94 -5.69 10.06
N GLU A 281 -17.78 -6.36 11.20
CA GLU A 281 -18.76 -6.30 12.30
C GLU A 281 -18.88 -4.87 12.84
N TRP A 282 -17.75 -4.20 13.08
CA TRP A 282 -17.75 -2.81 13.50
C TRP A 282 -18.43 -1.90 12.47
N PHE A 283 -18.09 -2.06 11.19
CA PHE A 283 -18.69 -1.25 10.12
C PHE A 283 -20.22 -1.44 10.05
N ASN A 284 -20.69 -2.69 10.09
CA ASN A 284 -22.11 -3.01 10.04
C ASN A 284 -22.87 -2.57 11.30
N GLY A 285 -22.18 -2.39 12.43
CA GLY A 285 -22.75 -1.87 13.67
C GLY A 285 -22.97 -0.35 13.68
N LEU A 286 -22.46 0.38 12.67
CA LEU A 286 -22.64 1.83 12.56
C LEU A 286 -24.03 2.21 12.02
N PRO A 287 -24.55 3.40 12.34
CA PRO A 287 -25.72 3.95 11.67
C PRO A 287 -25.52 4.08 10.16
N GLY A 288 -26.60 3.91 9.38
CA GLY A 288 -26.52 3.91 7.91
C GLY A 288 -25.89 5.17 7.31
N ASP A 289 -26.22 6.35 7.85
CA ASP A 289 -25.64 7.62 7.40
C ASP A 289 -24.13 7.73 7.71
N VAL A 290 -23.67 7.07 8.76
CA VAL A 290 -22.24 6.97 9.09
C VAL A 290 -21.53 6.01 8.14
N GLN A 291 -22.14 4.87 7.81
CA GLN A 291 -21.63 3.92 6.82
C GLN A 291 -21.47 4.61 5.45
N ASP A 292 -22.53 5.29 4.98
CA ASP A 292 -22.54 6.04 3.72
C ASP A 292 -21.42 7.11 3.69
N GLY A 293 -21.24 7.84 4.80
CA GLY A 293 -20.18 8.82 4.95
C GLY A 293 -18.77 8.22 4.82
N ILE A 294 -18.53 7.05 5.42
CA ILE A 294 -17.24 6.33 5.32
C ILE A 294 -17.00 5.82 3.90
N GLU A 295 -18.02 5.27 3.23
CA GLU A 295 -17.90 4.80 1.86
C GLU A 295 -17.62 5.94 0.88
N TRP A 296 -18.33 7.06 1.00
CA TRP A 296 -18.09 8.26 0.21
C TRP A 296 -16.67 8.79 0.43
N ALA A 297 -16.23 8.85 1.69
CA ALA A 297 -14.88 9.29 2.04
C ALA A 297 -13.80 8.38 1.43
N SER A 298 -14.05 7.07 1.42
CA SER A 298 -13.15 6.07 0.84
C SER A 298 -13.06 6.25 -0.68
N GLU A 299 -14.20 6.45 -1.35
CA GLU A 299 -14.24 6.73 -2.78
C GLU A 299 -13.47 8.01 -3.13
N MET A 300 -13.72 9.12 -2.42
CA MET A 300 -13.06 10.39 -2.68
C MET A 300 -11.55 10.30 -2.47
N THR A 301 -11.12 9.59 -1.42
CA THR A 301 -9.71 9.35 -1.14
C THR A 301 -9.04 8.55 -2.26
N ALA A 302 -9.74 7.56 -2.83
CA ALA A 302 -9.24 6.79 -3.96
C ALA A 302 -9.01 7.67 -5.20
N HIS A 303 -9.87 8.67 -5.46
CA HIS A 303 -9.68 9.57 -6.61
C HIS A 303 -8.49 10.50 -6.39
N GLN A 304 -8.36 11.03 -5.18
CA GLN A 304 -7.23 11.87 -4.79
C GLN A 304 -5.90 11.11 -4.91
N ASN A 305 -5.88 9.81 -4.62
CA ASN A 305 -4.70 8.96 -4.79
C ASN A 305 -4.17 8.97 -6.23
N LEU A 306 -5.05 8.86 -7.24
CA LEU A 306 -4.66 8.75 -8.66
C LEU A 306 -3.82 9.96 -9.12
N ALA A 307 -4.16 11.16 -8.65
CA ALA A 307 -3.43 12.38 -8.98
C ALA A 307 -2.02 12.44 -8.36
N LYS A 308 -1.76 11.70 -7.28
CA LYS A 308 -0.46 11.70 -6.58
C LYS A 308 0.52 10.66 -7.14
N VAL A 309 0.04 9.65 -7.87
CA VAL A 309 0.88 8.54 -8.39
C VAL A 309 2.12 9.04 -9.17
N PRO A 310 2.01 9.87 -10.22
CA PRO A 310 3.16 10.18 -11.07
C PRO A 310 4.22 11.03 -10.36
N SER A 311 3.79 11.95 -9.50
CA SER A 311 4.70 12.81 -8.73
C SER A 311 5.40 12.01 -7.63
N ALA A 312 4.71 11.09 -6.97
CA ALA A 312 5.28 10.20 -5.98
C ALA A 312 6.35 9.27 -6.58
N ARG A 313 6.05 8.66 -7.74
CA ARG A 313 7.00 7.88 -8.54
C ARG A 313 8.27 8.66 -8.83
N THR A 314 8.10 9.84 -9.42
CA THR A 314 9.20 10.70 -9.86
C THR A 314 10.12 11.06 -8.69
N TYR A 315 9.54 11.43 -7.56
CA TYR A 315 10.31 11.78 -6.37
C TYR A 315 11.07 10.57 -5.79
N ALA A 316 10.42 9.41 -5.66
CA ALA A 316 11.08 8.21 -5.15
C ALA A 316 12.23 7.73 -6.05
N MET A 317 12.05 7.76 -7.37
CA MET A 317 13.10 7.42 -8.33
C MET A 317 14.29 8.37 -8.23
N ALA A 318 14.05 9.67 -8.15
CA ALA A 318 15.13 10.67 -8.03
C ALA A 318 15.99 10.44 -6.78
N GLU A 319 15.36 10.13 -5.64
CA GLU A 319 16.08 9.86 -4.39
C GLU A 319 16.87 8.53 -4.44
N LEU A 320 16.33 7.50 -5.09
CA LEU A 320 17.04 6.22 -5.29
C LEU A 320 18.25 6.39 -6.24
N ILE A 321 18.11 7.14 -7.33
CA ILE A 321 19.22 7.46 -8.25
C ILE A 321 20.32 8.21 -7.50
N LYS A 322 19.95 9.20 -6.69
CA LYS A 322 20.91 9.97 -5.87
C LYS A 322 21.69 9.08 -4.90
N ALA A 323 21.10 7.99 -4.43
CA ALA A 323 21.75 6.98 -3.60
C ALA A 323 22.60 5.96 -4.38
N GLY A 324 22.65 6.06 -5.72
CA GLY A 324 23.44 5.21 -6.60
C GLY A 324 22.72 3.96 -7.10
N VAL A 325 21.40 3.85 -6.93
CA VAL A 325 20.61 2.75 -7.49
C VAL A 325 20.48 2.93 -9.00
N GLN A 326 20.77 1.86 -9.76
CA GLN A 326 20.63 1.84 -11.21
C GLN A 326 19.26 1.29 -11.63
N PHE A 327 18.58 2.00 -12.52
CA PHE A 327 17.29 1.61 -13.07
C PHE A 327 17.43 1.01 -14.45
N HIS A 328 16.67 -0.06 -14.71
CA HIS A 328 16.66 -0.80 -15.96
C HIS A 328 15.24 -0.98 -16.49
N SER A 329 15.04 -0.67 -17.77
CA SER A 329 13.80 -0.96 -18.48
C SER A 329 14.03 -2.14 -19.42
N LEU A 330 13.02 -2.99 -19.55
CA LEU A 330 13.06 -4.12 -20.46
C LEU A 330 12.70 -3.70 -21.89
N SER A 331 13.33 -4.33 -22.88
CA SER A 331 12.82 -4.29 -24.24
C SER A 331 11.50 -5.07 -24.37
N GLU A 332 10.80 -4.91 -25.48
CA GLU A 332 9.58 -5.68 -25.77
C GLU A 332 9.87 -7.19 -25.79
N ASP A 333 10.98 -7.61 -26.39
CA ASP A 333 11.40 -9.02 -26.43
C ASP A 333 11.66 -9.58 -25.03
N GLN A 334 12.42 -8.83 -24.21
CA GLN A 334 12.68 -9.23 -22.82
C GLN A 334 11.37 -9.35 -22.04
N LEU A 335 10.47 -8.37 -22.15
CA LEU A 335 9.17 -8.41 -21.49
C LEU A 335 8.31 -9.58 -21.99
N ALA A 336 8.41 -9.95 -23.28
CA ALA A 336 7.73 -11.10 -23.84
C ALA A 336 8.23 -12.42 -23.22
N GLU A 337 9.54 -12.54 -22.95
CA GLU A 337 10.09 -13.70 -22.24
C GLU A 337 9.51 -13.85 -20.83
N TRP A 338 9.38 -12.75 -20.07
CA TRP A 338 8.75 -12.78 -18.75
C TRP A 338 7.28 -13.20 -18.80
N LYS A 339 6.52 -12.66 -19.76
CA LYS A 339 5.12 -13.04 -19.99
C LYS A 339 4.99 -14.51 -20.38
N ALA A 340 5.86 -15.01 -21.25
CA ALA A 340 5.87 -16.41 -21.65
C ALA A 340 6.22 -17.34 -20.47
N ALA A 341 7.14 -16.93 -19.60
CA ALA A 341 7.58 -17.73 -18.46
C ALA A 341 6.54 -17.82 -17.34
N GLY A 342 5.85 -16.71 -17.02
CA GLY A 342 5.01 -16.64 -15.82
C GLY A 342 3.65 -15.96 -15.99
N GLY A 343 3.28 -15.49 -17.18
CA GLY A 343 2.06 -14.73 -17.41
C GLY A 343 0.76 -15.51 -17.15
N TYR A 344 -0.30 -14.79 -16.81
CA TYR A 344 -1.59 -15.35 -16.41
C TYR A 344 -2.27 -16.24 -17.47
N GLN A 345 -1.85 -16.18 -18.73
CA GLN A 345 -2.35 -17.03 -19.82
C GLN A 345 -1.91 -18.49 -19.67
N ARG A 346 -0.90 -18.77 -18.86
CA ARG A 346 -0.41 -20.12 -18.60
C ARG A 346 -1.42 -20.96 -17.80
N SER A 347 -1.51 -22.26 -18.11
CA SER A 347 -2.49 -23.16 -17.50
C SER A 347 -2.16 -23.51 -16.04
N GLU A 348 -0.92 -23.32 -15.61
CA GLU A 348 -0.53 -23.42 -14.20
C GLU A 348 -1.32 -22.45 -13.29
N TRP A 349 -1.92 -21.41 -13.86
CA TRP A 349 -2.78 -20.46 -13.14
C TRP A 349 -4.25 -20.87 -13.08
N ASP A 350 -4.70 -21.83 -13.89
CA ASP A 350 -6.13 -22.19 -13.97
C ASP A 350 -6.72 -22.66 -12.63
N PRO A 351 -6.02 -23.45 -11.80
CA PRO A 351 -6.52 -23.78 -10.46
C PRO A 351 -6.77 -22.53 -9.61
N PHE A 352 -5.86 -21.54 -9.65
CA PHE A 352 -6.03 -20.29 -8.91
C PHE A 352 -7.17 -19.44 -9.45
N LYS A 353 -7.37 -19.40 -10.78
CA LYS A 353 -8.50 -18.69 -11.41
C LYS A 353 -9.82 -19.27 -10.91
N VAL A 354 -9.97 -20.60 -10.94
CA VAL A 354 -11.19 -21.27 -10.48
C VAL A 354 -11.39 -21.09 -8.98
N GLU A 355 -10.36 -21.34 -8.17
CA GLU A 355 -10.45 -21.22 -6.71
C GLU A 355 -10.85 -19.80 -6.28
N LEU A 356 -10.14 -18.79 -6.78
CA LEU A 356 -10.28 -17.42 -6.28
C LEU A 356 -11.42 -16.66 -6.96
N ALA A 357 -11.65 -16.83 -8.27
CA ALA A 357 -12.76 -16.18 -8.96
C ALA A 357 -14.08 -16.96 -8.82
N GLY A 358 -14.02 -18.28 -8.57
CA GLY A 358 -15.17 -19.18 -8.47
C GLY A 358 -15.43 -19.99 -9.75
N SER A 359 -15.02 -19.49 -10.91
CA SER A 359 -15.03 -20.22 -12.18
C SER A 359 -14.15 -19.52 -13.22
N MET A 360 -13.83 -20.22 -14.31
CA MET A 360 -13.13 -19.61 -15.46
C MET A 360 -13.97 -18.51 -16.12
N GLU A 361 -15.30 -18.65 -16.13
CA GLU A 361 -16.21 -17.63 -16.66
C GLU A 361 -16.21 -16.36 -15.80
N ALA A 362 -16.20 -16.53 -14.46
CA ALA A 362 -16.07 -15.41 -13.54
C ALA A 362 -14.71 -14.70 -13.71
N PHE A 363 -13.63 -15.47 -13.91
CA PHE A 363 -12.32 -14.91 -14.22
C PHE A 363 -12.31 -14.13 -15.54
N ALA A 364 -12.91 -14.67 -16.61
CA ALA A 364 -13.00 -13.99 -17.90
C ALA A 364 -13.73 -12.63 -17.79
N ARG A 365 -14.78 -12.54 -16.98
CA ARG A 365 -15.45 -11.25 -16.69
C ARG A 365 -14.54 -10.27 -15.95
N LEU A 366 -13.68 -10.75 -15.05
CA LEU A 366 -12.70 -9.90 -14.36
C LEU A 366 -11.63 -9.41 -15.35
N GLU A 367 -11.20 -10.26 -16.29
CA GLU A 367 -10.28 -9.88 -17.36
C GLU A 367 -10.86 -8.79 -18.27
N GLU A 368 -12.11 -8.96 -18.69
CA GLU A 368 -12.86 -7.95 -19.45
C GLU A 368 -12.97 -6.64 -18.67
N ALA A 369 -13.31 -6.71 -17.38
CA ALA A 369 -13.40 -5.55 -16.50
C ALA A 369 -12.07 -4.80 -16.38
N ALA A 370 -10.93 -5.51 -16.27
CA ALA A 370 -9.61 -4.89 -16.25
C ALA A 370 -9.27 -4.16 -17.58
N GLY A 371 -9.77 -4.67 -18.71
CA GLY A 371 -9.63 -4.04 -20.03
C GLY A 371 -10.61 -2.89 -20.30
N THR A 372 -11.68 -2.76 -19.52
CA THR A 372 -12.76 -1.80 -19.76
C THR A 372 -12.52 -0.50 -19.01
N ARG A 373 -12.33 0.60 -19.74
CA ARG A 373 -12.03 1.90 -19.13
C ARG A 373 -13.24 2.43 -18.35
N GLY A 374 -13.06 2.63 -17.04
CA GLY A 374 -14.05 3.26 -16.17
C GLY A 374 -14.01 4.79 -16.22
N ARG A 375 -14.68 5.43 -15.25
CA ARG A 375 -14.67 6.90 -15.09
C ARG A 375 -13.37 7.48 -14.54
N TYR A 376 -12.44 6.63 -14.11
CA TYR A 376 -11.20 7.04 -13.48
C TYR A 376 -10.02 6.93 -14.43
N TYR A 377 -9.09 7.88 -14.30
CA TYR A 377 -7.86 7.90 -15.04
C TYR A 377 -6.67 8.02 -14.10
N VAL A 378 -5.63 7.24 -14.39
CA VAL A 378 -4.33 7.35 -13.75
C VAL A 378 -3.26 7.24 -14.82
N HIS A 379 -2.23 8.07 -14.70
CA HIS A 379 -1.10 8.00 -15.62
C HIS A 379 -0.25 6.78 -15.29
N ASP A 380 -0.06 5.90 -16.27
CA ASP A 380 0.78 4.70 -16.14
C ASP A 380 2.28 5.06 -16.02
N ALA A 381 3.11 4.08 -15.62
CA ALA A 381 4.55 4.23 -15.48
C ALA A 381 5.31 4.10 -16.79
#